data_AF-A0AAE7GYS5-F1
#
_entry.id   AF-A0AAE7GYS5-F1
#
_cell.length_a   1.000
_cell.length_b   1.000
_cell.length_c   1.000
_cell.angle_alpha   90.00
_cell.angle_beta   90.00
_cell.angle_gamma   90.00
#
_symmetry.space_group_name_H-M   'P 1'
#
loop_
_entity.id
_entity.type
_entity.pdbx_description
1 polymer ?
#
loop_
_entity_poly.entity_id
_entity_poly.type
_entity_poly.pdbx_seq_one_letter_code
_entity_poly.pdbx_strand_id
1 'polypeptide(L)'
;MKLTVLGGGGVRSAFLAKSLAYNAHRIGLKEVVFLDSSADNLAVFGEIARYVFNTIRPDIHFSITSDPVSALKNSHYVITTLRVGGDESRIRDERIALENNTLGQETTGAGGFAMAMRSIPAILNYCRLIEEHAAEDAILFNFTNPSGLVTEAIIKSGFKRRVYGICDAPSELIRELPDILGCDENDLGVECYGLNHFSWFTHFTVRGEDVTERLIASPDLYRKTAMQYFSPELVQLCDKQLLNEYLYYYYYREVALKAIQNAPETRGEQIARINHDMREELRTIDVKANPEAAFTIWMKHYLRRENSYMQNESQQEKFHTREPLTLKQFIEEPDTGGYAGVALDILEAVNSTTTKRIVVSMPNNGTLDFLRADDVIEISCDLSKDGLKPVTPKHVPTAQKNMIANVKEYERLAVAAILQRDKSLAVRALMAHPLVGSYSLAKTLVEAYLDDKQFADWQ
;
A
#
# COMPACT_ATOMS: atom_id res chain seq x y z
N MET A 1 24.70 -4.95 -5.60
CA MET A 1 23.80 -3.78 -5.53
C MET A 1 23.48 -3.48 -4.07
N LYS A 2 23.11 -2.23 -3.75
CA LYS A 2 22.68 -1.79 -2.42
C LYS A 2 21.20 -1.41 -2.45
N LEU A 3 20.42 -1.87 -1.49
CA LEU A 3 19.00 -1.52 -1.32
C LEU A 3 18.78 -0.82 0.02
N THR A 4 18.06 0.29 -0.01
CA THR A 4 17.69 1.06 1.19
C THR A 4 16.19 1.05 1.39
N VAL A 5 15.74 0.76 2.61
CA VAL A 5 14.34 0.88 3.02
C VAL A 5 14.18 2.11 3.91
N LEU A 6 13.42 3.09 3.44
CA LEU A 6 13.03 4.28 4.20
C LEU A 6 11.78 3.95 5.01
N GLY A 7 11.87 4.01 6.34
CA GLY A 7 10.83 3.47 7.24
C GLY A 7 11.04 2.00 7.58
N GLY A 8 12.29 1.53 7.54
CA GLY A 8 12.69 0.16 7.84
C GLY A 8 12.54 -0.23 9.32
N GLY A 9 12.10 0.68 10.20
CA GLY A 9 11.73 0.38 11.58
C GLY A 9 10.22 0.11 11.77
N GLY A 10 9.45 -0.05 10.70
CA GLY A 10 8.02 -0.34 10.81
C GLY A 10 7.70 -1.72 11.39
N VAL A 11 6.46 -1.90 11.88
CA VAL A 11 5.98 -3.20 12.41
C VAL A 11 6.06 -4.32 11.36
N ARG A 12 6.02 -4.00 10.06
CA ARG A 12 6.12 -4.97 8.94
C ARG A 12 7.56 -5.31 8.52
N SER A 13 8.58 -4.72 9.16
CA SER A 13 9.97 -4.83 8.73
C SER A 13 10.52 -6.25 8.68
N ALA A 14 10.08 -7.16 9.56
CA ALA A 14 10.52 -8.55 9.53
C ALA A 14 10.04 -9.31 8.27
N PHE A 15 8.84 -9.02 7.76
CA PHE A 15 8.35 -9.59 6.49
C PHE A 15 9.17 -9.06 5.31
N LEU A 16 9.41 -7.74 5.28
CA LEU A 16 10.23 -7.13 4.23
C LEU A 16 11.66 -7.69 4.25
N ALA A 17 12.28 -7.81 5.42
CA ALA A 17 13.60 -8.41 5.57
C ALA A 17 13.64 -9.88 5.10
N LYS A 18 12.66 -10.70 5.49
CA LYS A 18 12.54 -12.08 4.98
C LYS A 18 12.46 -12.10 3.45
N SER A 19 11.56 -11.30 2.88
CA SER A 19 11.33 -11.25 1.43
C SER A 19 12.59 -10.84 0.67
N LEU A 20 13.28 -9.80 1.15
CA LEU A 20 14.57 -9.37 0.59
C LEU A 20 15.63 -10.47 0.70
N ALA A 21 15.73 -11.16 1.84
CA ALA A 21 16.73 -12.20 2.06
C ALA A 21 16.57 -13.38 1.08
N TYR A 22 15.33 -13.87 0.91
CA TYR A 22 15.00 -14.96 -0.01
C TYR A 22 15.31 -14.63 -1.48
N ASN A 23 15.14 -13.37 -1.87
CA ASN A 23 15.29 -12.93 -3.26
C ASN A 23 16.63 -12.26 -3.56
N ALA A 24 17.46 -12.00 -2.54
CA ALA A 24 18.63 -11.17 -2.68
C ALA A 24 19.69 -11.68 -3.68
N HIS A 25 19.83 -13.01 -3.86
CA HIS A 25 20.75 -13.56 -4.88
C HIS A 25 20.25 -13.27 -6.30
N ARG A 26 18.92 -13.31 -6.52
CA ARG A 26 18.30 -13.13 -7.84
C ARG A 26 18.54 -11.73 -8.40
N ILE A 27 18.65 -10.76 -7.50
CA ILE A 27 18.86 -9.34 -7.81
C ILE A 27 20.29 -8.85 -7.50
N GLY A 28 21.24 -9.76 -7.22
CA GLY A 28 22.65 -9.41 -7.00
C GLY A 28 22.88 -8.45 -5.82
N LEU A 29 22.05 -8.54 -4.78
CA LEU A 29 22.14 -7.69 -3.60
C LEU A 29 23.37 -8.04 -2.76
N LYS A 30 24.10 -7.03 -2.31
CA LYS A 30 25.30 -7.16 -1.47
C LYS A 30 25.18 -6.41 -0.15
N GLU A 31 24.28 -5.42 -0.10
CA GLU A 31 24.05 -4.57 1.06
C GLU A 31 22.57 -4.20 1.15
N VAL A 32 22.01 -4.30 2.37
CA VAL A 32 20.67 -3.85 2.72
C VAL A 32 20.76 -2.90 3.90
N VAL A 33 20.10 -1.75 3.80
CA VAL A 33 20.05 -0.76 4.88
C VAL A 33 18.61 -0.42 5.21
N PHE A 34 18.22 -0.62 6.47
CA PHE A 34 16.93 -0.17 6.99
C PHE A 34 17.14 1.17 7.70
N LEU A 35 16.55 2.22 7.14
CA LEU A 35 16.56 3.57 7.70
C LEU A 35 15.25 3.83 8.44
N ASP A 36 15.32 4.37 9.65
CA ASP A 36 14.16 4.94 10.33
C ASP A 36 14.56 6.13 11.19
N SER A 37 13.68 7.13 11.31
CA SER A 37 13.91 8.29 12.18
C SER A 37 13.72 7.94 13.66
N SER A 38 13.00 6.86 13.98
CA SER A 38 12.78 6.41 15.35
C SER A 38 13.83 5.39 15.78
N ALA A 39 14.72 5.79 16.69
CA ALA A 39 15.71 4.90 17.29
C ALA A 39 15.04 3.72 18.03
N ASP A 40 13.92 3.97 18.69
CA ASP A 40 13.14 2.92 19.38
C ASP A 40 12.57 1.89 18.40
N ASN A 41 12.11 2.33 17.23
CA ASN A 41 11.64 1.43 16.17
C ASN A 41 12.78 0.57 15.63
N LEU A 42 13.96 1.15 15.42
CA LEU A 42 15.13 0.40 14.96
C LEU A 42 15.59 -0.62 16.02
N ALA A 43 15.63 -0.22 17.29
CA ALA A 43 16.03 -1.08 18.40
C ALA A 43 15.11 -2.29 18.60
N VAL A 44 13.85 -2.19 18.18
CA VAL A 44 12.87 -3.27 18.28
C VAL A 44 12.67 -3.96 16.94
N PHE A 45 11.97 -3.32 16.01
CA PHE A 45 11.57 -3.94 14.75
C PHE A 45 12.75 -4.07 13.77
N GLY A 46 13.65 -3.09 13.76
CA GLY A 46 14.88 -3.15 12.97
C GLY A 46 15.78 -4.31 13.39
N GLU A 47 15.90 -4.56 14.71
CA GLU A 47 16.67 -5.68 15.25
C GLU A 47 16.03 -7.05 14.98
N ILE A 48 14.71 -7.18 15.09
CA ILE A 48 13.99 -8.41 14.68
C ILE A 48 14.22 -8.66 13.18
N ALA A 49 14.08 -7.63 12.35
CA ALA A 49 14.31 -7.71 10.90
C ALA A 49 15.76 -8.09 10.57
N ARG A 50 16.74 -7.47 11.24
CA ARG A 50 18.18 -7.79 11.10
C ARG A 50 18.46 -9.24 11.45
N TYR A 51 17.88 -9.75 12.55
CA TYR A 51 18.05 -11.14 12.95
C TYR A 51 17.48 -12.10 11.89
N VAL A 52 16.25 -11.87 11.44
CA VAL A 52 15.61 -12.67 10.38
C VAL A 52 16.48 -12.67 9.12
N PHE A 53 16.89 -11.49 8.65
CA PHE A 53 17.69 -11.36 7.45
C PHE A 53 19.03 -12.11 7.55
N ASN A 54 19.80 -11.87 8.61
CA ASN A 54 21.13 -12.47 8.79
C ASN A 54 21.07 -13.98 9.02
N THR A 55 19.95 -14.50 9.53
CA THR A 55 19.76 -15.95 9.65
C THR A 55 19.60 -16.61 8.28
N ILE A 56 18.88 -15.96 7.36
CA ILE A 56 18.64 -16.48 6.00
C ILE A 56 19.84 -16.19 5.09
N ARG A 57 20.47 -15.01 5.21
CA ARG A 57 21.53 -14.48 4.33
C ARG A 57 22.68 -13.85 5.13
N PRO A 58 23.47 -14.65 5.86
CA PRO A 58 24.64 -14.14 6.59
C PRO A 58 25.76 -13.62 5.68
N ASP A 59 25.70 -13.93 4.39
CA ASP A 59 26.66 -13.52 3.37
C ASP A 59 26.45 -12.07 2.86
N ILE A 60 25.30 -11.47 3.14
CA ILE A 60 24.97 -10.09 2.74
C ILE A 60 25.11 -9.14 3.92
N HIS A 61 25.68 -7.96 3.68
CA HIS A 61 25.75 -6.93 4.71
C HIS A 61 24.35 -6.34 4.97
N PHE A 62 23.81 -6.53 6.17
CA PHE A 62 22.59 -5.87 6.64
C PHE A 62 22.91 -4.88 7.76
N SER A 63 22.42 -3.65 7.63
CA SER A 63 22.56 -2.63 8.67
C SER A 63 21.25 -1.86 8.92
N ILE A 64 21.15 -1.29 10.11
CA ILE A 64 20.10 -0.36 10.51
C ILE A 64 20.76 0.98 10.85
N THR A 65 20.14 2.09 10.49
CA THR A 65 20.66 3.43 10.77
C THR A 65 19.53 4.45 10.87
N SER A 66 19.78 5.57 11.54
CA SER A 66 18.92 6.76 11.51
C SER A 66 19.49 7.89 10.65
N ASP A 67 20.69 7.72 10.08
CA ASP A 67 21.32 8.70 9.20
C ASP A 67 20.91 8.46 7.73
N PRO A 68 20.11 9.36 7.13
CA PRO A 68 19.63 9.18 5.76
C PRO A 68 20.75 9.25 4.72
N VAL A 69 21.83 10.01 4.96
CA VAL A 69 22.90 10.19 4.00
C VAL A 69 23.70 8.89 3.85
N SER A 70 24.16 8.29 4.96
CA SER A 70 24.82 6.97 4.91
C SER A 70 23.91 5.88 4.36
N ALA A 71 22.63 5.91 4.69
CA ALA A 71 21.67 4.95 4.19
C ALA A 71 21.51 5.01 2.67
N LEU A 72 21.42 6.21 2.08
CA LEU A 72 21.16 6.40 0.65
C LEU A 72 22.41 6.37 -0.22
N LYS A 73 23.59 6.62 0.37
CA LYS A 73 24.86 6.65 -0.38
C LYS A 73 25.07 5.37 -1.18
N ASN A 74 25.16 5.53 -2.51
CA ASN A 74 25.34 4.46 -3.50
C ASN A 74 24.20 3.41 -3.54
N SER A 75 23.01 3.75 -3.06
CA SER A 75 21.84 2.87 -3.16
C SER A 75 21.36 2.79 -4.61
N HIS A 76 21.11 1.58 -5.07
CA HIS A 76 20.61 1.29 -6.42
C HIS A 76 19.09 1.11 -6.39
N TYR A 77 18.56 0.68 -5.24
CA TYR A 77 17.14 0.48 -5.02
C TYR A 77 16.73 1.17 -3.73
N VAL A 78 15.59 1.84 -3.75
CA VAL A 78 15.03 2.51 -2.58
C VAL A 78 13.57 2.10 -2.44
N ILE A 79 13.16 1.67 -1.25
CA ILE A 79 11.79 1.31 -0.91
C ILE A 79 11.30 2.29 0.15
N THR A 80 10.09 2.85 0.02
CA THR A 80 9.49 3.68 1.09
C THR A 80 8.37 2.94 1.79
N THR A 81 8.39 2.94 3.13
CA THR A 81 7.36 2.35 4.00
C THR A 81 7.01 3.30 5.16
N LEU A 82 7.16 4.62 4.92
CA LEU A 82 6.96 5.67 5.91
C LEU A 82 5.50 5.77 6.36
N ARG A 83 5.31 6.06 7.65
CA ARG A 83 4.04 6.55 8.23
C ARG A 83 4.33 7.83 9.01
N VAL A 84 4.22 8.97 8.34
CA VAL A 84 4.49 10.27 8.95
C VAL A 84 3.41 10.60 9.98
N GLY A 85 3.83 10.85 11.21
CA GLY A 85 2.93 11.09 12.36
C GLY A 85 2.52 9.83 13.13
N GLY A 86 2.95 8.64 12.69
CA GLY A 86 2.69 7.38 13.40
C GLY A 86 1.20 7.06 13.54
N ASP A 87 0.87 6.30 14.59
CA ASP A 87 -0.52 5.88 14.86
C ASP A 87 -1.38 7.07 15.34
N GLU A 88 -0.81 7.99 16.13
CA GLU A 88 -1.51 9.16 16.67
C GLU A 88 -2.11 10.05 15.59
N SER A 89 -1.35 10.36 14.54
CA SER A 89 -1.88 11.17 13.44
C SER A 89 -2.97 10.45 12.67
N ARG A 90 -2.89 9.13 12.51
CA ARG A 90 -3.98 8.35 11.89
C ARG A 90 -5.26 8.44 12.72
N ILE A 91 -5.17 8.34 14.04
CA ILE A 91 -6.33 8.51 14.93
C ILE A 91 -6.96 9.88 14.71
N ARG A 92 -6.15 10.94 14.68
CA ARG A 92 -6.64 12.31 14.44
C ARG A 92 -7.29 12.43 13.06
N ASP A 93 -6.69 11.87 12.02
CA ASP A 93 -7.22 11.89 10.65
C ASP A 93 -8.63 11.29 10.58
N GLU A 94 -8.79 10.11 11.19
CA GLU A 94 -10.05 9.37 11.22
C GLU A 94 -11.09 10.09 12.10
N ARG A 95 -10.71 10.56 13.29
CA ARG A 95 -11.62 11.23 14.22
C ARG A 95 -12.16 12.57 13.69
N ILE A 96 -11.31 13.41 13.10
CA ILE A 96 -11.74 14.69 12.52
C ILE A 96 -12.76 14.46 11.39
N ALA A 97 -12.55 13.45 10.54
CA ALA A 97 -13.52 13.11 9.51
C ALA A 97 -14.87 12.67 10.12
N LEU A 98 -14.84 11.79 11.13
CA LEU A 98 -16.03 11.26 11.78
C LEU A 98 -16.82 12.31 12.56
N GLU A 99 -16.15 13.24 13.24
CA GLU A 99 -16.78 14.39 13.92
C GLU A 99 -17.56 15.28 12.95
N ASN A 100 -17.20 15.25 11.66
CA ASN A 100 -17.88 15.94 10.58
C ASN A 100 -18.81 15.01 9.75
N ASN A 101 -19.23 13.89 10.33
CA ASN A 101 -20.11 12.89 9.69
C ASN A 101 -19.59 12.37 8.34
N THR A 102 -18.27 12.28 8.20
CA THR A 102 -17.59 11.78 7.02
C THR A 102 -16.80 10.52 7.38
N LEU A 103 -16.57 9.66 6.40
CA LEU A 103 -15.81 8.42 6.59
C LEU A 103 -14.39 8.73 7.10
N GLY A 104 -14.06 8.22 8.29
CA GLY A 104 -12.69 8.19 8.81
C GLY A 104 -11.96 6.95 8.29
N GLN A 105 -11.07 7.14 7.32
CA GLN A 105 -10.28 6.06 6.70
C GLN A 105 -8.87 6.56 6.40
N GLU A 106 -7.89 5.67 6.52
CA GLU A 106 -6.46 5.98 6.43
C GLU A 106 -5.99 6.61 5.10
N THR A 107 -6.51 6.14 3.97
CA THR A 107 -6.00 6.41 2.62
C THR A 107 -7.03 6.96 1.64
N THR A 108 -8.32 6.87 1.96
CA THR A 108 -9.40 7.42 1.13
C THR A 108 -10.12 8.57 1.83
N GLY A 109 -10.76 9.45 1.06
CA GLY A 109 -11.55 10.55 1.57
C GLY A 109 -10.73 11.58 2.32
N ALA A 110 -11.38 12.21 3.30
CA ALA A 110 -10.82 13.29 4.10
C ALA A 110 -9.59 12.84 4.90
N GLY A 111 -9.64 11.63 5.49
CA GLY A 111 -8.50 11.05 6.22
C GLY A 111 -7.31 10.74 5.30
N GLY A 112 -7.57 10.19 4.12
CA GLY A 112 -6.53 9.98 3.09
C GLY A 112 -5.85 11.27 2.64
N PHE A 113 -6.63 12.36 2.48
CA PHE A 113 -6.08 13.68 2.18
C PHE A 113 -5.17 14.19 3.31
N ALA A 114 -5.61 14.08 4.56
CA ALA A 114 -4.83 14.48 5.73
C ALA A 114 -3.52 13.67 5.84
N MET A 115 -3.56 12.36 5.60
CA MET A 115 -2.35 11.54 5.52
C MET A 115 -1.40 12.03 4.41
N ALA A 116 -1.92 12.31 3.22
CA ALA A 116 -1.13 12.79 2.09
C ALA A 116 -0.45 14.14 2.37
N MET A 117 -1.14 15.07 3.06
CA MET A 117 -0.57 16.35 3.49
C MET A 117 0.70 16.20 4.33
N ARG A 118 0.85 15.09 5.07
CA ARG A 118 2.08 14.78 5.83
C ARG A 118 3.07 13.93 5.03
N SER A 119 2.58 12.92 4.31
CA SER A 119 3.43 11.97 3.58
C SER A 119 4.18 12.63 2.41
N ILE A 120 3.49 13.47 1.61
CA ILE A 120 4.09 14.05 0.40
C ILE A 120 5.31 14.92 0.72
N PRO A 121 5.27 15.90 1.65
CA PRO A 121 6.45 16.70 1.98
C PRO A 121 7.64 15.86 2.45
N ALA A 122 7.41 14.84 3.27
CA ALA A 122 8.46 13.94 3.75
C ALA A 122 9.08 13.12 2.62
N ILE A 123 8.25 12.58 1.72
CA ILE A 123 8.70 11.80 0.57
C ILE A 123 9.51 12.67 -0.40
N LEU A 124 9.04 13.89 -0.69
CA LEU A 124 9.77 14.80 -1.58
C LEU A 124 11.12 15.23 -0.98
N ASN A 125 11.22 15.34 0.34
CA ASN A 125 12.50 15.52 1.01
C ASN A 125 13.46 14.35 0.75
N TYR A 126 12.97 13.11 0.84
CA TYR A 126 13.75 11.93 0.49
C TYR A 126 14.07 11.84 -1.01
N CYS A 127 13.16 12.24 -1.89
CA CYS A 127 13.44 12.32 -3.33
C CYS A 127 14.66 13.19 -3.63
N ARG A 128 14.79 14.36 -2.98
CA ARG A 128 15.99 15.21 -3.10
C ARG A 128 17.25 14.47 -2.63
N LEU A 129 17.21 13.84 -1.46
CA LEU A 129 18.35 13.08 -0.93
C LEU A 129 18.72 11.87 -1.81
N ILE A 130 17.74 11.23 -2.44
CA ILE A 130 17.97 10.14 -3.40
C ILE A 130 18.71 10.70 -4.63
N GLU A 131 18.28 11.83 -5.18
CA GLU A 131 18.97 12.45 -6.32
C GLU A 131 20.41 12.89 -5.98
N GLU A 132 20.64 13.35 -4.74
CA GLU A 132 21.94 13.82 -4.25
C GLU A 132 22.92 12.70 -3.89
N HIS A 133 22.44 11.54 -3.42
CA HIS A 133 23.30 10.53 -2.79
C HIS A 133 23.18 9.10 -3.34
N ALA A 134 22.06 8.74 -3.96
CA ALA A 134 21.87 7.41 -4.53
C ALA A 134 22.55 7.29 -5.91
N ALA A 135 22.56 6.07 -6.46
CA ALA A 135 23.06 5.82 -7.81
C ALA A 135 22.22 6.58 -8.86
N GLU A 136 22.83 6.91 -10.01
CA GLU A 136 22.16 7.69 -11.06
C GLU A 136 20.97 6.95 -11.70
N ASP A 137 21.04 5.63 -11.76
CA ASP A 137 19.99 4.76 -12.30
C ASP A 137 19.09 4.16 -11.22
N ALA A 138 19.17 4.68 -9.99
CA ALA A 138 18.43 4.16 -8.85
C ALA A 138 16.91 4.10 -9.13
N ILE A 139 16.26 3.06 -8.61
CA ILE A 139 14.81 2.87 -8.74
C ILE A 139 14.16 3.08 -7.38
N LEU A 140 13.12 3.92 -7.34
CA LEU A 140 12.29 4.16 -6.16
C LEU A 140 11.00 3.33 -6.26
N PHE A 141 10.77 2.47 -5.28
CA PHE A 141 9.51 1.76 -5.10
C PHE A 141 8.75 2.40 -3.95
N ASN A 142 7.63 3.06 -4.26
CA ASN A 142 6.81 3.72 -3.25
C ASN A 142 5.77 2.75 -2.69
N PHE A 143 5.91 2.37 -1.42
CA PHE A 143 4.87 1.66 -0.65
C PHE A 143 4.24 2.56 0.41
N THR A 144 4.70 3.81 0.55
CA THR A 144 4.11 4.79 1.46
C THR A 144 2.74 5.20 0.93
N ASN A 145 1.73 4.97 1.77
CA ASN A 145 0.36 5.37 1.49
C ASN A 145 0.12 6.89 1.70
N PRO A 146 -0.91 7.46 1.04
CA PRO A 146 -1.72 6.85 -0.03
C PRO A 146 -0.90 6.68 -1.32
N SER A 147 -0.67 5.43 -1.76
CA SER A 147 0.46 5.10 -2.65
C SER A 147 0.34 5.74 -4.03
N GLY A 148 -0.86 5.73 -4.61
CA GLY A 148 -1.13 6.39 -5.90
C GLY A 148 -0.91 7.91 -5.83
N LEU A 149 -1.48 8.56 -4.83
CA LEU A 149 -1.39 10.01 -4.63
C LEU A 149 0.04 10.49 -4.34
N VAL A 150 0.77 9.75 -3.48
CA VAL A 150 2.18 10.02 -3.19
C VAL A 150 3.04 9.83 -4.44
N THR A 151 2.81 8.76 -5.21
CA THR A 151 3.52 8.51 -6.47
C THR A 151 3.25 9.62 -7.49
N GLU A 152 2.01 10.13 -7.56
CA GLU A 152 1.67 11.26 -8.42
C GLU A 152 2.40 12.54 -7.99
N ALA A 153 2.50 12.81 -6.70
CA ALA A 153 3.28 13.94 -6.20
C ALA A 153 4.78 13.83 -6.53
N ILE A 154 5.36 12.63 -6.42
CA ILE A 154 6.76 12.38 -6.81
C ILE A 154 6.96 12.73 -8.29
N ILE A 155 6.12 12.20 -9.19
CA ILE A 155 6.23 12.45 -10.63
C ILE A 155 6.05 13.93 -10.95
N LYS A 156 5.02 14.58 -10.38
CA LYS A 156 4.73 16.01 -10.63
C LYS A 156 5.76 16.95 -10.02
N SER A 157 6.54 16.51 -9.03
CA SER A 157 7.66 17.29 -8.49
C SER A 157 8.84 17.44 -9.46
N GLY A 158 8.86 16.64 -10.54
CA GLY A 158 9.98 16.61 -11.48
C GLY A 158 11.12 15.67 -11.07
N PHE A 159 10.85 14.73 -10.15
CA PHE A 159 11.79 13.69 -9.74
C PHE A 159 12.34 12.93 -10.96
N LYS A 160 13.66 12.81 -11.04
CA LYS A 160 14.36 12.36 -12.25
C LYS A 160 14.61 10.86 -12.33
N ARG A 161 14.45 10.14 -11.21
CA ARG A 161 14.66 8.69 -11.16
C ARG A 161 13.37 7.94 -11.50
N ARG A 162 13.51 6.65 -11.85
CA ARG A 162 12.35 5.78 -12.06
C ARG A 162 11.62 5.58 -10.73
N VAL A 163 10.30 5.69 -10.77
CA VAL A 163 9.43 5.46 -9.62
C VAL A 163 8.27 4.55 -10.00
N TYR A 164 7.96 3.59 -9.13
CA TYR A 164 6.78 2.74 -9.21
C TYR A 164 6.06 2.77 -7.87
N GLY A 165 4.76 3.08 -7.88
CA GLY A 165 3.93 2.90 -6.69
C GLY A 165 3.48 1.45 -6.60
N ILE A 166 3.58 0.85 -5.42
CA ILE A 166 3.23 -0.55 -5.18
C ILE A 166 2.15 -0.60 -4.11
N CYS A 167 1.20 -1.54 -4.27
CA CYS A 167 0.13 -1.84 -3.34
C CYS A 167 -0.12 -3.34 -3.31
N ASP A 168 -0.45 -3.86 -2.12
CA ASP A 168 -0.70 -5.29 -1.92
C ASP A 168 -2.10 -5.70 -2.38
N ALA A 169 -3.11 -4.83 -2.22
CA ALA A 169 -4.52 -5.20 -2.39
C ALA A 169 -4.84 -5.85 -3.75
N PRO A 170 -4.33 -5.36 -4.90
CA PRO A 170 -4.52 -6.07 -6.16
C PRO A 170 -3.84 -7.44 -6.21
N SER A 171 -2.64 -7.56 -5.65
CA SER A 171 -1.89 -8.82 -5.62
C SER A 171 -2.56 -9.85 -4.71
N GLU A 172 -3.15 -9.42 -3.59
CA GLU A 172 -3.88 -10.29 -2.67
C GLU A 172 -5.09 -10.92 -3.37
N LEU A 173 -5.98 -10.10 -3.96
CA LEU A 173 -7.14 -10.64 -4.67
C LEU A 173 -6.72 -11.58 -5.81
N ILE A 174 -5.73 -11.20 -6.64
CA ILE A 174 -5.28 -12.04 -7.77
C ILE A 174 -4.77 -13.40 -7.29
N ARG A 175 -4.08 -13.49 -6.15
CA ARG A 175 -3.56 -14.75 -5.61
C ARG A 175 -4.61 -15.64 -4.97
N GLU A 176 -5.78 -15.11 -4.66
CA GLU A 176 -6.91 -15.88 -4.12
C GLU A 176 -7.72 -16.56 -5.23
N LEU A 177 -7.66 -16.08 -6.48
CA LEU A 177 -8.45 -16.61 -7.60
C LEU A 177 -8.05 -18.03 -8.09
N PRO A 178 -6.76 -18.42 -8.12
CA PRO A 178 -6.35 -19.75 -8.57
C PRO A 178 -7.02 -20.89 -7.80
N ASP A 179 -7.20 -20.75 -6.48
CA ASP A 179 -7.88 -21.73 -5.64
C ASP A 179 -9.37 -21.86 -6.00
N ILE A 180 -10.02 -20.76 -6.37
CA ILE A 180 -11.42 -20.75 -6.82
C ILE A 180 -11.55 -21.40 -8.21
N LEU A 181 -10.55 -21.21 -9.08
CA LEU A 181 -10.56 -21.64 -10.47
C LEU A 181 -9.95 -23.03 -10.69
N GLY A 182 -9.27 -23.59 -9.67
CA GLY A 182 -8.55 -24.85 -9.75
C GLY A 182 -7.39 -24.80 -10.76
N CYS A 183 -6.59 -23.72 -10.73
CA CYS A 183 -5.45 -23.54 -11.63
C CYS A 183 -4.19 -23.06 -10.89
N ASP A 184 -3.05 -23.06 -11.57
CA ASP A 184 -1.83 -22.42 -11.09
C ASP A 184 -1.87 -20.90 -11.33
N GLU A 185 -1.15 -20.10 -10.52
CA GLU A 185 -1.07 -18.65 -10.68
C GLU A 185 -0.51 -18.25 -12.07
N ASN A 186 0.45 -19.02 -12.60
CA ASN A 186 1.04 -18.77 -13.92
C ASN A 186 0.08 -19.03 -15.09
N ASP A 187 -0.99 -19.80 -14.87
CA ASP A 187 -2.02 -20.06 -15.87
C ASP A 187 -3.12 -18.98 -15.90
N LEU A 188 -3.16 -18.14 -14.86
CA LEU A 188 -4.19 -17.13 -14.66
C LEU A 188 -3.82 -15.80 -15.36
N GLY A 189 -4.69 -15.34 -16.24
CA GLY A 189 -4.68 -13.99 -16.79
C GLY A 189 -5.75 -13.14 -16.10
N VAL A 190 -5.35 -11.96 -15.61
CA VAL A 190 -6.24 -10.92 -15.08
C VAL A 190 -5.79 -9.56 -15.60
N GLU A 191 -6.73 -8.69 -15.92
CA GLU A 191 -6.50 -7.27 -16.21
C GLU A 191 -7.02 -6.43 -15.05
N CYS A 192 -6.13 -5.71 -14.35
CA CYS A 192 -6.46 -4.71 -13.35
C CYS A 192 -6.35 -3.32 -13.96
N TYR A 193 -7.32 -2.45 -13.70
CA TYR A 193 -7.26 -1.05 -14.12
C TYR A 193 -7.93 -0.11 -13.11
N GLY A 194 -7.44 1.12 -13.01
CA GLY A 194 -8.02 2.18 -12.20
C GLY A 194 -6.96 3.04 -11.56
N LEU A 195 -7.18 3.40 -10.29
CA LEU A 195 -6.22 4.11 -9.44
C LEU A 195 -5.90 3.24 -8.22
N ASN A 196 -4.85 3.58 -7.50
CA ASN A 196 -4.52 2.88 -6.27
C ASN A 196 -5.69 2.96 -5.27
N HIS A 197 -6.07 1.82 -4.67
CA HIS A 197 -7.25 1.68 -3.81
C HIS A 197 -8.59 2.06 -4.48
N PHE A 198 -8.62 2.11 -5.82
CA PHE A 198 -9.79 2.48 -6.60
C PHE A 198 -9.71 1.85 -8.00
N SER A 199 -9.61 0.52 -8.02
CA SER A 199 -9.38 -0.29 -9.21
C SER A 199 -10.38 -1.44 -9.36
N TRP A 200 -10.56 -1.90 -10.59
CA TRP A 200 -11.40 -3.03 -10.96
C TRP A 200 -10.56 -4.09 -11.65
N PHE A 201 -11.06 -5.33 -11.65
CA PHE A 201 -10.44 -6.47 -12.31
C PHE A 201 -11.39 -7.05 -13.34
N THR A 202 -10.86 -7.32 -14.53
CA THR A 202 -11.61 -7.80 -15.69
C THR A 202 -10.79 -8.80 -16.49
N HIS A 203 -11.44 -9.36 -17.52
CA HIS A 203 -10.86 -10.28 -18.49
C HIS A 203 -10.08 -11.44 -17.84
N PHE A 204 -10.82 -12.30 -17.16
CA PHE A 204 -10.27 -13.45 -16.45
C PHE A 204 -10.08 -14.62 -17.41
N THR A 205 -8.85 -15.11 -17.56
CA THR A 205 -8.56 -16.28 -18.39
C THR A 205 -7.77 -17.34 -17.64
N VAL A 206 -8.01 -18.62 -17.91
CA VAL A 206 -7.15 -19.72 -17.45
C VAL A 206 -6.63 -20.45 -18.68
N ARG A 207 -5.31 -20.47 -18.87
CA ARG A 207 -4.66 -21.03 -20.08
C ARG A 207 -5.27 -20.49 -21.39
N GLY A 208 -5.63 -19.21 -21.38
CA GLY A 208 -6.21 -18.50 -22.53
C GLY A 208 -7.73 -18.63 -22.70
N GLU A 209 -8.40 -19.50 -21.96
CA GLU A 209 -9.86 -19.65 -21.98
C GLU A 209 -10.53 -18.63 -21.05
N ASP A 210 -11.58 -17.92 -21.51
CA ASP A 210 -12.33 -16.97 -20.67
C ASP A 210 -13.12 -17.72 -19.59
N VAL A 211 -12.90 -17.35 -18.34
CA VAL A 211 -13.53 -17.97 -17.16
C VAL A 211 -14.41 -17.00 -16.38
N THR A 212 -14.69 -15.81 -16.91
CA THR A 212 -15.39 -14.72 -16.21
C THR A 212 -16.73 -15.18 -15.63
N GLU A 213 -17.61 -15.77 -16.45
CA GLU A 213 -18.93 -16.24 -15.99
C GLU A 213 -18.81 -17.31 -14.90
N ARG A 214 -17.86 -18.23 -15.03
CA ARG A 214 -17.62 -19.29 -14.06
C ARG A 214 -17.13 -18.72 -12.73
N LEU A 215 -16.23 -17.73 -12.78
CA LEU A 215 -15.66 -17.08 -11.61
C LEU A 215 -16.73 -16.31 -10.83
N ILE A 216 -17.46 -15.41 -11.50
CA ILE A 216 -18.48 -14.55 -10.85
C ILE A 216 -19.68 -15.32 -10.32
N ALA A 217 -19.96 -16.51 -10.87
CA ALA A 217 -21.03 -17.39 -10.41
C ALA A 217 -20.63 -18.24 -9.20
N SER A 218 -19.33 -18.34 -8.90
CA SER A 218 -18.84 -19.13 -7.77
C SER A 218 -19.21 -18.47 -6.44
N PRO A 219 -19.96 -19.15 -5.55
CA PRO A 219 -20.22 -18.63 -4.21
C PRO A 219 -18.93 -18.47 -3.38
N ASP A 220 -17.91 -19.29 -3.68
CA ASP A 220 -16.64 -19.27 -2.96
C ASP A 220 -15.85 -17.99 -3.25
N LEU A 221 -16.03 -17.36 -4.42
CA LEU A 221 -15.48 -16.03 -4.70
C LEU A 221 -15.88 -15.04 -3.59
N TYR A 222 -17.17 -15.01 -3.23
CA TYR A 222 -17.71 -14.07 -2.23
C TYR A 222 -17.60 -14.57 -0.79
N ARG A 223 -16.93 -15.70 -0.55
CA ARG A 223 -16.76 -16.26 0.81
C ARG A 223 -15.30 -16.46 1.20
N LYS A 224 -14.43 -16.65 0.21
CA LYS A 224 -13.03 -17.08 0.38
C LYS A 224 -12.04 -16.13 -0.31
N THR A 225 -12.46 -14.91 -0.62
CA THR A 225 -11.59 -13.88 -1.20
C THR A 225 -11.95 -12.52 -0.63
N ALA A 226 -11.16 -11.49 -0.94
CA ALA A 226 -11.46 -10.09 -0.65
C ALA A 226 -12.84 -9.63 -1.21
N MET A 227 -13.43 -10.38 -2.15
CA MET A 227 -14.80 -10.12 -2.64
C MET A 227 -15.91 -10.38 -1.60
N GLN A 228 -15.60 -10.92 -0.42
CA GLN A 228 -16.57 -11.15 0.67
C GLN A 228 -17.37 -9.90 1.08
N TYR A 229 -16.80 -8.70 0.86
CA TYR A 229 -17.44 -7.44 1.22
C TYR A 229 -18.52 -6.98 0.22
N PHE A 230 -18.66 -7.64 -0.92
CA PHE A 230 -19.54 -7.21 -2.01
C PHE A 230 -20.64 -8.24 -2.29
N SER A 231 -21.84 -7.75 -2.60
CA SER A 231 -22.90 -8.62 -3.08
C SER A 231 -22.60 -9.11 -4.51
N PRO A 232 -22.96 -10.35 -4.86
CA PRO A 232 -22.88 -10.82 -6.25
C PRO A 232 -23.69 -9.94 -7.22
N GLU A 233 -24.80 -9.35 -6.75
CA GLU A 233 -25.60 -8.40 -7.53
C GLU A 233 -24.80 -7.16 -7.92
N LEU A 234 -24.00 -6.60 -7.01
CA LEU A 234 -23.17 -5.45 -7.32
C LEU A 234 -22.14 -5.76 -8.41
N VAL A 235 -21.53 -6.96 -8.38
CA VAL A 235 -20.62 -7.41 -9.45
C VAL A 235 -21.34 -7.48 -10.80
N GLN A 236 -22.59 -7.98 -10.83
CA GLN A 236 -23.40 -7.98 -12.06
C GLN A 236 -23.70 -6.55 -12.56
N LEU A 237 -24.02 -5.63 -11.64
CA LEU A 237 -24.27 -4.22 -11.96
C LEU A 237 -22.99 -3.46 -12.38
N CYS A 238 -21.82 -3.96 -12.02
CA CYS A 238 -20.51 -3.43 -12.40
C CYS A 238 -19.93 -4.17 -13.61
N ASP A 239 -20.77 -4.56 -14.57
CA ASP A 239 -20.37 -5.21 -15.82
C ASP A 239 -19.53 -6.49 -15.62
N LYS A 240 -19.86 -7.27 -14.58
CA LYS A 240 -19.18 -8.53 -14.23
C LYS A 240 -17.70 -8.37 -13.88
N GLN A 241 -17.33 -7.19 -13.39
CA GLN A 241 -15.96 -6.90 -12.98
C GLN A 241 -15.81 -7.03 -11.46
N LEU A 242 -14.69 -7.60 -11.03
CA LEU A 242 -14.39 -7.68 -9.60
C LEU A 242 -13.88 -6.33 -9.10
N LEU A 243 -14.06 -6.09 -7.81
CA LEU A 243 -13.83 -4.80 -7.19
C LEU A 243 -12.61 -4.90 -6.26
N ASN A 244 -11.73 -3.91 -6.31
CA ASN A 244 -10.75 -3.71 -5.24
C ASN A 244 -11.51 -3.50 -3.92
N GLU A 245 -11.05 -4.12 -2.83
CA GLU A 245 -11.70 -4.07 -1.52
C GLU A 245 -11.99 -2.64 -1.01
N TYR A 246 -11.16 -1.66 -1.37
CA TYR A 246 -11.38 -0.25 -1.02
C TYR A 246 -12.62 0.36 -1.67
N LEU A 247 -13.14 -0.23 -2.75
CA LEU A 247 -14.41 0.18 -3.35
C LEU A 247 -15.60 -0.08 -2.41
N TYR A 248 -15.44 -0.87 -1.35
CA TYR A 248 -16.44 -1.03 -0.28
C TYR A 248 -16.83 0.32 0.32
N TYR A 249 -15.85 1.19 0.57
CA TYR A 249 -16.08 2.53 1.13
C TYR A 249 -16.87 3.48 0.21
N TYR A 250 -17.00 3.13 -1.07
CA TYR A 250 -17.71 3.92 -2.08
C TYR A 250 -19.11 3.34 -2.37
N TYR A 251 -19.19 2.02 -2.62
CA TYR A 251 -20.47 1.37 -2.94
C TYR A 251 -21.34 1.09 -1.71
N TYR A 252 -20.73 0.96 -0.53
CA TYR A 252 -21.42 0.75 0.76
C TYR A 252 -21.10 1.86 1.75
N ARG A 253 -20.91 3.10 1.25
CA ARG A 253 -20.44 4.25 2.04
C ARG A 253 -21.23 4.47 3.32
N GLU A 254 -22.56 4.48 3.23
CA GLU A 254 -23.45 4.71 4.37
C GLU A 254 -23.43 3.55 5.37
N VAL A 255 -23.23 2.32 4.90
CA VAL A 255 -23.07 1.14 5.76
C VAL A 255 -21.75 1.24 6.51
N ALA A 256 -20.63 1.49 5.80
CA ALA A 256 -19.30 1.62 6.37
C ALA A 256 -19.23 2.77 7.38
N LEU A 257 -19.76 3.95 7.04
CA LEU A 257 -19.79 5.10 7.95
C LEU A 257 -20.57 4.78 9.23
N LYS A 258 -21.77 4.21 9.10
CA LYS A 258 -22.60 3.84 10.25
C LYS A 258 -21.91 2.76 11.11
N ALA A 259 -21.26 1.78 10.50
CA ALA A 259 -20.53 0.74 11.21
C ALA A 259 -19.37 1.33 12.03
N ILE A 260 -18.57 2.22 11.43
CA ILE A 260 -17.46 2.90 12.10
C ILE A 260 -17.96 3.81 13.23
N GLN A 261 -19.05 4.55 13.02
CA GLN A 261 -19.63 5.42 14.06
C GLN A 261 -20.16 4.63 15.26
N ASN A 262 -20.65 3.41 15.05
CA ASN A 262 -21.15 2.53 16.11
C ASN A 262 -20.04 1.69 16.76
N ALA A 263 -18.84 1.63 16.16
CA ALA A 263 -17.72 0.91 16.72
C ALA A 263 -17.19 1.62 17.98
N PRO A 264 -16.72 0.86 19.00
CA PRO A 264 -16.19 1.46 20.23
C PRO A 264 -14.91 2.27 19.98
N GLU A 265 -14.13 1.89 18.96
CA GLU A 265 -12.89 2.52 18.56
C GLU A 265 -12.77 2.51 17.02
N THR A 266 -12.11 3.53 16.48
CA THR A 266 -11.69 3.60 15.09
C THR A 266 -10.60 2.58 14.80
N ARG A 267 -10.32 2.31 13.51
CA ARG A 267 -9.25 1.40 13.13
C ARG A 267 -7.88 1.91 13.57
N GLY A 268 -7.65 3.22 13.49
CA GLY A 268 -6.45 3.88 14.00
C GLY A 268 -6.23 3.62 15.48
N GLU A 269 -7.27 3.77 16.31
CA GLU A 269 -7.20 3.52 17.76
C GLU A 269 -6.96 2.04 18.07
N GLN A 270 -7.65 1.14 17.37
CA GLN A 270 -7.44 -0.29 17.51
C GLN A 270 -5.98 -0.68 17.21
N ILE A 271 -5.42 -0.17 16.11
CA ILE A 271 -4.02 -0.44 15.75
C ILE A 271 -3.06 0.18 16.75
N ALA A 272 -3.30 1.41 17.21
CA ALA A 272 -2.48 2.08 18.21
C ALA A 272 -2.44 1.28 19.52
N ARG A 273 -3.60 0.79 19.98
CA ARG A 273 -3.72 -0.05 21.17
C ARG A 273 -2.95 -1.37 21.02
N ILE A 274 -3.11 -2.08 19.90
CA ILE A 274 -2.38 -3.32 19.66
C ILE A 274 -0.86 -3.07 19.59
N ASN A 275 -0.44 -1.99 18.93
CA ASN A 275 0.98 -1.61 18.86
C ASN A 275 1.53 -1.20 20.24
N HIS A 276 0.72 -0.56 21.08
CA HIS A 276 1.06 -0.24 22.45
C HIS A 276 1.28 -1.52 23.27
N ASP A 277 0.31 -2.44 23.28
CA ASP A 277 0.42 -3.75 23.94
C ASP A 277 1.69 -4.50 23.50
N MET A 278 1.95 -4.50 22.18
CA MET A 278 3.14 -5.12 21.59
C MET A 278 4.43 -4.52 22.15
N ARG A 279 4.50 -3.19 22.24
CA ARG A 279 5.69 -2.50 22.74
C ARG A 279 5.90 -2.70 24.23
N GLU A 280 4.85 -2.67 25.05
CA GLU A 280 4.97 -2.92 26.49
C GLU A 280 5.53 -4.31 26.76
N GLU A 281 5.05 -5.33 26.05
CA GLU A 281 5.61 -6.68 26.18
C GLU A 281 7.05 -6.76 25.66
N LEU A 282 7.36 -6.17 24.49
CA LEU A 282 8.71 -6.19 23.91
C LEU A 282 9.74 -5.45 24.78
N ARG A 283 9.36 -4.42 25.54
CA ARG A 283 10.27 -3.72 26.47
C ARG A 283 10.82 -4.61 27.58
N THR A 284 10.14 -5.71 27.88
CA THR A 284 10.60 -6.67 28.90
C THR A 284 11.70 -7.61 28.40
N ILE A 285 12.01 -7.56 27.09
CA ILE A 285 12.95 -8.45 26.42
C ILE A 285 14.10 -7.63 25.84
N ASP A 286 15.34 -8.05 26.10
CA ASP A 286 16.47 -7.61 25.26
C ASP A 286 16.32 -8.31 23.90
N VAL A 287 15.79 -7.58 22.91
CA VAL A 287 15.50 -8.08 21.56
C VAL A 287 16.75 -8.65 20.89
N LYS A 288 17.92 -8.05 21.12
CA LYS A 288 19.17 -8.46 20.49
C LYS A 288 19.71 -9.74 21.13
N ALA A 289 19.58 -9.87 22.45
CA ALA A 289 20.00 -11.06 23.17
C ALA A 289 18.98 -12.23 23.05
N ASN A 290 17.69 -11.94 22.87
CA ASN A 290 16.60 -12.92 22.87
C ASN A 290 15.65 -12.76 21.66
N PRO A 291 16.17 -12.91 20.42
CA PRO A 291 15.41 -12.63 19.20
C PRO A 291 14.19 -13.53 18.99
N GLU A 292 14.24 -14.79 19.44
CA GLU A 292 13.11 -15.73 19.30
C GLU A 292 11.92 -15.35 20.20
N ALA A 293 12.20 -14.93 21.44
CA ALA A 293 11.18 -14.43 22.35
C ALA A 293 10.55 -13.13 21.83
N ALA A 294 11.39 -12.20 21.36
CA ALA A 294 10.93 -10.97 20.74
C ALA A 294 10.07 -11.23 19.48
N PHE A 295 10.50 -12.14 18.61
CA PHE A 295 9.75 -12.54 17.43
C PHE A 295 8.37 -13.12 17.80
N THR A 296 8.31 -13.97 18.82
CA THR A 296 7.05 -14.58 19.26
C THR A 296 6.04 -13.53 19.73
N ILE A 297 6.49 -12.56 20.53
CA ILE A 297 5.65 -11.44 20.97
C ILE A 297 5.20 -10.60 19.76
N TRP A 298 6.13 -10.25 18.87
CA TRP A 298 5.85 -9.48 17.67
C TRP A 298 4.81 -10.18 16.79
N MET A 299 4.99 -11.47 16.47
CA MET A 299 4.09 -12.24 15.62
C MET A 299 2.68 -12.33 16.22
N LYS A 300 2.58 -12.60 17.53
CA LYS A 300 1.31 -12.64 18.27
C LYS A 300 0.51 -11.36 18.05
N HIS A 301 1.12 -10.20 18.28
CA HIS A 301 0.44 -8.91 18.15
C HIS A 301 0.26 -8.48 16.69
N TYR A 302 1.20 -8.82 15.81
CA TYR A 302 1.09 -8.59 14.39
C TYR A 302 -0.17 -9.27 13.83
N LEU A 303 -0.40 -10.54 14.18
CA LEU A 303 -1.59 -11.26 13.74
C LEU A 303 -2.88 -10.74 14.34
N ARG A 304 -2.87 -10.22 15.59
CA ARG A 304 -4.02 -9.47 16.12
C ARG A 304 -4.39 -8.29 15.20
N ARG A 305 -3.40 -7.57 14.65
CA ARG A 305 -3.63 -6.47 13.70
C ARG A 305 -4.19 -6.98 12.37
N GLU A 306 -3.55 -7.98 11.78
CA GLU A 306 -3.90 -8.45 10.44
C GLU A 306 -5.24 -9.22 10.39
N ASN A 307 -5.55 -9.98 11.45
CA ASN A 307 -6.81 -10.73 11.53
C ASN A 307 -8.01 -9.83 11.84
N SER A 308 -7.79 -8.63 12.40
CA SER A 308 -8.84 -7.63 12.68
C SER A 308 -9.10 -6.65 11.54
N TYR A 309 -8.42 -6.80 10.39
CA TYR A 309 -8.59 -5.93 9.23
C TYR A 309 -10.04 -5.94 8.70
N MET A 310 -10.59 -4.75 8.40
CA MET A 310 -11.94 -4.54 7.86
C MET A 310 -13.11 -5.04 8.74
N GLN A 311 -12.86 -5.54 9.95
CA GLN A 311 -13.90 -6.13 10.79
C GLN A 311 -14.92 -5.11 11.29
N ASN A 312 -14.46 -3.94 11.75
CA ASN A 312 -15.34 -2.91 12.28
C ASN A 312 -16.12 -2.22 11.16
N GLU A 313 -15.47 -1.99 10.02
CA GLU A 313 -15.99 -1.28 8.88
C GLU A 313 -17.03 -2.09 8.11
N SER A 314 -16.82 -3.41 7.98
CA SER A 314 -17.72 -4.30 7.24
C SER A 314 -18.69 -5.09 8.12
N GLN A 315 -18.44 -5.13 9.44
CA GLN A 315 -19.15 -6.01 10.40
C GLN A 315 -19.06 -7.50 10.03
N GLN A 316 -18.00 -7.90 9.31
CA GLN A 316 -17.72 -9.27 8.91
C GLN A 316 -16.37 -9.73 9.45
N GLU A 317 -16.27 -11.00 9.82
CA GLU A 317 -14.99 -11.64 10.13
C GLU A 317 -14.20 -11.89 8.84
N LYS A 318 -12.88 -11.87 8.93
CA LYS A 318 -12.00 -12.19 7.79
C LYS A 318 -12.06 -13.69 7.50
N PHE A 319 -12.41 -14.07 6.27
CA PHE A 319 -12.55 -15.49 5.87
C PHE A 319 -11.34 -16.39 6.18
N HIS A 320 -10.12 -15.85 6.11
CA HIS A 320 -8.89 -16.55 6.48
C HIS A 320 -8.09 -15.74 7.51
N THR A 321 -8.28 -16.09 8.78
CA THR A 321 -7.38 -15.68 9.85
C THR A 321 -6.08 -16.49 9.78
N ARG A 322 -4.95 -15.84 10.02
CA ARG A 322 -3.64 -16.49 10.06
C ARG A 322 -3.29 -16.91 11.49
N GLU A 323 -2.65 -18.06 11.61
CA GLU A 323 -2.11 -18.59 12.86
C GLU A 323 -0.66 -18.15 13.09
N PRO A 324 -0.22 -17.99 14.35
CA PRO A 324 1.15 -17.59 14.68
C PRO A 324 2.16 -18.66 14.27
N LEU A 325 3.10 -18.26 13.42
CA LEU A 325 4.27 -19.05 13.10
C LEU A 325 5.33 -18.90 14.19
N THR A 326 6.02 -19.98 14.49
CA THR A 326 7.31 -19.89 15.21
C THR A 326 8.34 -19.17 14.35
N LEU A 327 9.39 -18.62 14.98
CA LEU A 327 10.49 -18.00 14.24
C LEU A 327 11.11 -18.95 13.21
N LYS A 328 11.28 -20.23 13.58
CA LYS A 328 11.80 -21.26 12.70
C LYS A 328 10.89 -21.47 11.48
N GLN A 329 9.59 -21.69 11.68
CA GLN A 329 8.63 -21.83 10.58
C GLN A 329 8.62 -20.58 9.70
N PHE A 330 8.58 -19.40 10.31
CA PHE A 330 8.62 -18.14 9.57
C PHE A 330 9.87 -17.99 8.72
N ILE A 331 11.04 -18.41 9.19
CA ILE A 331 12.26 -18.37 8.41
C ILE A 331 12.24 -19.44 7.31
N GLU A 332 11.86 -20.68 7.61
CA GLU A 332 11.96 -21.82 6.69
C GLU A 332 10.87 -21.87 5.61
N GLU A 333 9.69 -21.34 5.89
CA GLU A 333 8.61 -21.29 4.90
C GLU A 333 8.99 -20.37 3.74
N PRO A 334 8.81 -20.80 2.47
CA PRO A 334 9.06 -19.94 1.31
C PRO A 334 8.33 -18.61 1.42
N ASP A 335 8.96 -17.54 0.95
CA ASP A 335 8.24 -16.28 0.76
C ASP A 335 7.24 -16.46 -0.40
N THR A 336 5.94 -16.40 -0.09
CA THR A 336 4.87 -16.49 -1.08
C THR A 336 4.68 -15.20 -1.87
N GLY A 337 5.69 -14.32 -1.86
CA GLY A 337 5.78 -13.11 -2.66
C GLY A 337 5.03 -11.92 -2.07
N GLY A 338 4.94 -11.80 -0.74
CA GLY A 338 4.09 -10.82 -0.03
C GLY A 338 4.45 -9.34 -0.25
N TYR A 339 4.48 -8.54 0.82
CA TYR A 339 4.61 -7.08 0.82
C TYR A 339 5.70 -6.48 -0.08
N ALA A 340 6.76 -7.21 -0.42
CA ALA A 340 7.86 -6.72 -1.27
C ALA A 340 7.95 -7.44 -2.63
N GLY A 341 7.08 -8.43 -2.88
CA GLY A 341 7.19 -9.35 -4.01
C GLY A 341 7.16 -8.64 -5.36
N VAL A 342 6.27 -7.66 -5.54
CA VAL A 342 6.16 -6.92 -6.81
C VAL A 342 7.43 -6.10 -7.09
N ALA A 343 8.01 -5.45 -6.09
CA ALA A 343 9.27 -4.73 -6.27
C ALA A 343 10.40 -5.71 -6.63
N LEU A 344 10.46 -6.85 -5.95
CA LEU A 344 11.46 -7.89 -6.22
C LEU A 344 11.31 -8.51 -7.61
N ASP A 345 10.08 -8.76 -8.06
CA ASP A 345 9.79 -9.23 -9.41
C ASP A 345 10.35 -8.25 -10.45
N ILE A 346 10.08 -6.95 -10.28
CA ILE A 346 10.60 -5.90 -11.19
C ILE A 346 12.13 -5.92 -11.24
N LEU A 347 12.77 -6.12 -10.09
CA LEU A 347 14.22 -6.19 -9.99
C LEU A 347 14.81 -7.46 -10.59
N GLU A 348 14.09 -8.58 -10.55
CA GLU A 348 14.49 -9.87 -11.13
C GLU A 348 14.30 -9.88 -12.65
N ALA A 349 13.32 -9.14 -13.16
CA ALA A 349 12.92 -9.17 -14.57
C ALA A 349 14.06 -8.93 -15.55
N VAL A 350 15.05 -8.11 -15.19
CA VAL A 350 16.24 -7.81 -16.01
C VAL A 350 17.03 -9.07 -16.41
N ASN A 351 16.96 -10.13 -15.60
CA ASN A 351 17.61 -11.41 -15.84
C ASN A 351 16.63 -12.51 -16.31
N SER A 352 15.34 -12.18 -16.44
CA SER A 352 14.31 -13.16 -16.80
C SER A 352 14.18 -13.34 -18.31
N THR A 353 13.83 -14.56 -18.72
CA THR A 353 13.41 -14.89 -20.10
C THR A 353 11.90 -15.01 -20.24
N THR A 354 11.16 -14.98 -19.12
CA THR A 354 9.71 -15.08 -19.07
C THR A 354 9.08 -13.71 -18.86
N THR A 355 7.84 -13.56 -19.31
CA THR A 355 7.01 -12.41 -18.99
C THR A 355 6.11 -12.75 -17.82
N LYS A 356 5.99 -11.85 -16.85
CA LYS A 356 5.09 -11.98 -15.69
C LYS A 356 4.07 -10.85 -15.68
N ARG A 357 2.81 -11.16 -15.38
CA ARG A 357 1.77 -10.15 -15.18
C ARG A 357 1.83 -9.64 -13.74
N ILE A 358 2.02 -8.34 -13.54
CA ILE A 358 1.96 -7.69 -12.23
C ILE A 358 1.11 -6.43 -12.27
N VAL A 359 0.73 -5.89 -11.10
CA VAL A 359 -0.02 -4.63 -10.99
C VAL A 359 0.87 -3.59 -10.33
N VAL A 360 0.99 -2.42 -10.96
CA VAL A 360 1.81 -1.31 -10.46
C VAL A 360 1.11 0.03 -10.70
N SER A 361 1.45 1.01 -9.87
CA SER A 361 1.09 2.41 -10.11
C SER A 361 2.19 3.12 -10.91
N MET A 362 1.84 3.64 -12.09
CA MET A 362 2.77 4.28 -13.02
C MET A 362 2.08 5.37 -13.87
N PRO A 363 2.82 6.24 -14.58
CA PRO A 363 2.21 7.22 -15.48
C PRO A 363 1.34 6.57 -16.56
N ASN A 364 0.18 7.17 -16.81
CA ASN A 364 -0.83 6.67 -17.74
C ASN A 364 -0.31 6.54 -19.17
N ASN A 365 0.38 7.56 -19.70
CA ASN A 365 0.93 7.59 -21.05
C ASN A 365 -0.04 7.12 -22.16
N GLY A 366 -1.34 7.44 -22.02
CA GLY A 366 -2.38 7.08 -22.99
C GLY A 366 -2.95 5.66 -22.83
N THR A 367 -2.61 4.93 -21.77
CA THR A 367 -3.13 3.58 -21.50
C THR A 367 -4.64 3.62 -21.22
N LEU A 368 -5.08 4.55 -20.38
CA LEU A 368 -6.48 4.90 -20.15
C LEU A 368 -6.77 6.19 -20.93
N ASP A 369 -7.55 6.06 -22.01
CA ASP A 369 -7.82 7.10 -23.00
C ASP A 369 -8.55 8.35 -22.47
N PHE A 370 -9.17 8.23 -21.30
CA PHE A 370 -9.95 9.27 -20.65
C PHE A 370 -9.18 10.03 -19.55
N LEU A 371 -7.89 9.71 -19.34
CA LEU A 371 -7.01 10.36 -18.37
C LEU A 371 -5.84 11.07 -19.06
N ARG A 372 -5.20 12.01 -18.35
CA ARG A 372 -4.01 12.72 -18.85
C ARG A 372 -2.81 11.77 -18.90
N ALA A 373 -1.82 12.06 -19.73
CA ALA A 373 -0.64 11.21 -19.87
C ALA A 373 0.19 11.11 -18.59
N ASP A 374 0.22 12.18 -17.80
CA ASP A 374 1.00 12.31 -16.56
C ASP A 374 0.22 11.92 -15.28
N ASP A 375 -1.01 11.45 -15.41
CA ASP A 375 -1.76 10.90 -14.27
C ASP A 375 -1.17 9.55 -13.89
N VAL A 376 -1.05 9.28 -12.59
CA VAL A 376 -0.67 7.94 -12.11
C VAL A 376 -1.89 7.02 -12.10
N ILE A 377 -1.79 5.87 -12.76
CA ILE A 377 -2.84 4.84 -12.80
C ILE A 377 -2.31 3.57 -12.15
N GLU A 378 -3.20 2.77 -11.56
CA GLU A 378 -2.91 1.41 -11.12
C GLU A 378 -3.38 0.45 -12.22
N ILE A 379 -2.42 -0.25 -12.84
CA ILE A 379 -2.67 -1.00 -14.07
C ILE A 379 -1.88 -2.30 -14.11
N SER A 380 -2.49 -3.33 -14.68
CA SER A 380 -1.77 -4.53 -15.11
C SER A 380 -0.64 -4.19 -16.08
N CYS A 381 0.52 -4.76 -15.85
CA CYS A 381 1.70 -4.64 -16.69
C CYS A 381 2.30 -6.01 -16.99
N ASP A 382 2.72 -6.18 -18.24
CA ASP A 382 3.60 -7.27 -18.65
C ASP A 382 5.04 -6.87 -18.30
N LEU A 383 5.61 -7.55 -17.31
CA LEU A 383 6.97 -7.37 -16.85
C LEU A 383 7.91 -8.33 -17.57
N SER A 384 8.94 -7.80 -18.20
CA SER A 384 10.00 -8.56 -18.88
C SER A 384 11.37 -7.91 -18.66
N LYS A 385 12.43 -8.48 -19.25
CA LYS A 385 13.78 -7.87 -19.25
C LYS A 385 13.83 -6.47 -19.87
N ASP A 386 12.88 -6.14 -20.74
CA ASP A 386 12.78 -4.83 -21.40
C ASP A 386 12.03 -3.81 -20.51
N GLY A 387 11.58 -4.23 -19.32
CA GLY A 387 10.87 -3.42 -18.34
C GLY A 387 9.38 -3.72 -18.28
N LEU A 388 8.63 -2.76 -17.74
CA LEU A 388 7.18 -2.82 -17.58
C LEU A 388 6.49 -2.26 -18.82
N LYS A 389 5.60 -3.06 -19.40
CA LYS A 389 4.69 -2.62 -20.46
C LYS A 389 3.25 -2.63 -19.94
N PRO A 390 2.56 -1.48 -19.84
CA PRO A 390 1.18 -1.45 -19.40
C PRO A 390 0.26 -2.18 -20.36
N VAL A 391 -0.73 -2.87 -19.81
CA VAL A 391 -1.77 -3.59 -20.54
C VAL A 391 -2.99 -2.68 -20.65
N THR A 392 -3.34 -2.28 -21.86
CA THR A 392 -4.56 -1.52 -22.10
C THR A 392 -5.77 -2.43 -21.87
N PRO A 393 -6.68 -2.11 -20.93
CA PRO A 393 -7.84 -2.95 -20.65
C PRO A 393 -8.75 -3.03 -21.87
N LYS A 394 -9.28 -4.23 -22.15
CA LYS A 394 -10.17 -4.45 -23.32
C LYS A 394 -11.42 -3.59 -23.30
N HIS A 395 -11.98 -3.41 -22.10
CA HIS A 395 -13.18 -2.61 -21.90
C HIS A 395 -13.18 -1.97 -20.51
N VAL A 396 -13.41 -0.65 -20.47
CA VAL A 396 -13.69 0.09 -19.25
C VAL A 396 -15.09 0.71 -19.40
N PRO A 397 -16.08 0.29 -18.60
CA PRO A 397 -17.43 0.80 -18.75
C PRO A 397 -17.53 2.27 -18.30
N THR A 398 -18.50 2.98 -18.86
CA THR A 398 -18.62 4.45 -18.70
C THR A 398 -18.76 4.88 -17.24
N ALA A 399 -19.46 4.09 -16.42
CA ALA A 399 -19.63 4.40 -15.00
C ALA A 399 -18.28 4.44 -14.26
N GLN A 400 -17.43 3.44 -14.48
CA GLN A 400 -16.10 3.31 -13.91
C GLN A 400 -15.18 4.40 -14.47
N LYS A 401 -15.24 4.72 -15.78
CA LYS A 401 -14.51 5.87 -16.36
C LYS A 401 -14.83 7.16 -15.60
N ASN A 402 -16.11 7.44 -15.37
CA ASN A 402 -16.56 8.66 -14.68
C ASN A 402 -16.12 8.69 -13.21
N MET A 403 -16.22 7.56 -12.51
CA MET A 403 -15.76 7.44 -11.13
C MET A 403 -14.25 7.66 -11.01
N ILE A 404 -13.46 7.01 -11.87
CA ILE A 404 -12.00 7.15 -11.93
C ILE A 404 -11.62 8.60 -12.25
N ALA A 405 -12.24 9.22 -13.25
CA ALA A 405 -11.94 10.59 -13.63
C ALA A 405 -12.22 11.58 -12.49
N ASN A 406 -13.27 11.34 -11.69
CA ASN A 406 -13.61 12.17 -10.55
C ASN A 406 -12.58 12.04 -9.41
N VAL A 407 -12.23 10.80 -9.02
CA VAL A 407 -11.19 10.57 -8.00
C VAL A 407 -9.83 11.11 -8.47
N LYS A 408 -9.48 10.94 -9.75
CA LYS A 408 -8.24 11.50 -10.31
C LYS A 408 -8.22 13.03 -10.23
N GLU A 409 -9.34 13.70 -10.48
CA GLU A 409 -9.40 15.16 -10.32
C GLU A 409 -9.14 15.60 -8.87
N TYR A 410 -9.70 14.87 -7.88
CA TYR A 410 -9.31 15.05 -6.48
C TYR A 410 -7.81 14.88 -6.28
N GLU A 411 -7.20 13.80 -6.79
CA GLU A 411 -5.77 13.53 -6.58
C GLU A 411 -4.88 14.65 -7.15
N ARG A 412 -5.18 15.14 -8.36
CA ARG A 412 -4.47 16.27 -8.97
C ARG A 412 -4.58 17.54 -8.12
N LEU A 413 -5.80 17.87 -7.68
CA LEU A 413 -6.05 19.05 -6.85
C LEU A 413 -5.39 18.93 -5.48
N ALA A 414 -5.40 17.74 -4.88
CA ALA A 414 -4.76 17.46 -3.61
C ALA A 414 -3.24 17.62 -3.70
N VAL A 415 -2.60 17.05 -4.73
CA VAL A 415 -1.17 17.26 -4.98
C VAL A 415 -0.87 18.75 -5.15
N ALA A 416 -1.64 19.46 -5.98
CA ALA A 416 -1.43 20.89 -6.20
C ALA A 416 -1.59 21.69 -4.89
N ALA A 417 -2.62 21.41 -4.10
CA ALA A 417 -2.85 22.03 -2.80
C ALA A 417 -1.69 21.83 -1.83
N ILE A 418 -1.13 20.61 -1.77
CA ILE A 418 -0.04 20.27 -0.86
C ILE A 418 1.27 20.92 -1.30
N LEU A 419 1.59 20.88 -2.61
CA LEU A 419 2.80 21.49 -3.15
C LEU A 419 2.80 23.02 -3.01
N GLN A 420 1.63 23.64 -3.19
CA GLN A 420 1.46 25.10 -3.15
C GLN A 420 1.08 25.62 -1.76
N ARG A 421 0.76 24.72 -0.82
CA ARG A 421 0.15 25.05 0.48
C ARG A 421 -1.08 25.96 0.34
N ASP A 422 -1.95 25.61 -0.59
CA ASP A 422 -3.10 26.44 -0.97
C ASP A 422 -4.40 25.85 -0.39
N LYS A 423 -4.96 26.55 0.61
CA LYS A 423 -6.24 26.20 1.26
C LYS A 423 -7.41 26.12 0.28
N SER A 424 -7.47 27.01 -0.71
CA SER A 424 -8.55 27.02 -1.70
C SER A 424 -8.48 25.79 -2.61
N LEU A 425 -7.27 25.38 -3.01
CA LEU A 425 -7.07 24.12 -3.73
C LEU A 425 -7.41 22.90 -2.87
N ALA A 426 -7.08 22.91 -1.58
CA ALA A 426 -7.46 21.83 -0.65
C ALA A 426 -8.99 21.69 -0.55
N VAL A 427 -9.72 22.82 -0.44
CA VAL A 427 -11.19 22.81 -0.43
C VAL A 427 -11.71 22.27 -1.76
N ARG A 428 -11.17 22.72 -2.90
CA ARG A 428 -11.54 22.21 -4.23
C ARG A 428 -11.27 20.70 -4.38
N ALA A 429 -10.17 20.21 -3.82
CA ALA A 429 -9.85 18.79 -3.84
C ALA A 429 -10.91 17.98 -3.10
N LEU A 430 -11.21 18.33 -1.84
CA LEU A 430 -12.26 17.63 -1.08
C LEU A 430 -13.65 17.84 -1.68
N MET A 431 -13.94 18.97 -2.33
CA MET A 431 -15.19 19.13 -3.09
C MET A 431 -15.32 18.13 -4.23
N ALA A 432 -14.23 17.81 -4.93
CA ALA A 432 -14.21 16.83 -6.01
C ALA A 432 -14.33 15.40 -5.47
N HIS A 433 -13.77 15.10 -4.30
CA HIS A 433 -13.77 13.75 -3.76
C HIS A 433 -15.20 13.19 -3.55
N PRO A 434 -15.58 12.02 -4.11
CA PRO A 434 -16.96 11.53 -4.09
C PRO A 434 -17.49 11.17 -2.69
N LEU A 435 -16.59 10.85 -1.75
CA LEU A 435 -16.94 10.66 -0.32
C LEU A 435 -17.24 11.97 0.44
N VAL A 436 -16.95 13.14 -0.15
CA VAL A 436 -17.21 14.46 0.44
C VAL A 436 -18.19 15.25 -0.44
N GLY A 437 -17.84 15.54 -1.70
CA GLY A 437 -18.77 15.98 -2.75
C GLY A 437 -19.57 17.26 -2.47
N SER A 438 -19.14 18.08 -1.51
CA SER A 438 -19.91 19.22 -0.99
C SER A 438 -19.00 20.37 -0.54
N TYR A 439 -19.32 21.60 -0.95
CA TYR A 439 -18.53 22.79 -0.61
C TYR A 439 -18.45 23.07 0.89
N SER A 440 -19.61 23.10 1.57
CA SER A 440 -19.66 23.44 2.98
C SER A 440 -18.90 22.40 3.81
N LEU A 441 -19.10 21.12 3.52
CA LEU A 441 -18.40 20.03 4.20
C LEU A 441 -16.90 20.05 3.91
N ALA A 442 -16.50 20.21 2.64
CA ALA A 442 -15.09 20.31 2.26
C ALA A 442 -14.38 21.47 2.97
N LYS A 443 -15.02 22.65 3.04
CA LYS A 443 -14.48 23.79 3.76
C LYS A 443 -14.29 23.49 5.24
N THR A 444 -15.32 22.95 5.90
CA THR A 444 -15.25 22.58 7.32
C THR A 444 -14.15 21.56 7.59
N LEU A 445 -14.02 20.52 6.74
CA LEU A 445 -12.99 19.49 6.89
C LEU A 445 -11.58 20.07 6.73
N VAL A 446 -11.34 20.89 5.70
CA VAL A 446 -10.03 21.54 5.53
C VAL A 446 -9.71 22.43 6.71
N GLU A 447 -10.66 23.22 7.21
CA GLU A 447 -10.47 24.06 8.41
C GLU A 447 -10.15 23.22 9.64
N ALA A 448 -10.92 22.16 9.89
CA ALA A 448 -10.69 21.27 11.02
C ALA A 448 -9.32 20.57 10.98
N TYR A 449 -8.84 20.17 9.79
CA TYR A 449 -7.49 19.65 9.66
C TYR A 449 -6.44 20.73 9.87
N LEU A 450 -6.55 21.91 9.26
CA LEU A 450 -5.54 22.97 9.39
C LEU A 450 -5.46 23.60 10.78
N ASP A 451 -6.52 23.48 11.58
CA ASP A 451 -6.53 23.87 12.99
C ASP A 451 -5.87 22.81 13.89
N ASP A 452 -5.64 21.58 13.40
CA ASP A 452 -4.91 20.55 14.13
C ASP A 452 -3.41 20.87 14.18
N LYS A 453 -2.81 20.70 15.37
CA LYS A 453 -1.37 20.89 15.60
C LYS A 453 -0.47 20.12 14.64
N GLN A 454 -0.91 18.99 14.10
CA GLN A 454 -0.13 18.18 13.17
C GLN A 454 0.08 18.86 11.79
N PHE A 455 -0.64 19.96 11.53
CA PHE A 455 -0.55 20.74 10.30
C PHE A 455 -0.18 22.21 10.54
N ALA A 456 0.39 22.54 11.71
CA ALA A 456 0.81 23.91 12.03
C ALA A 456 1.77 24.51 10.98
N ASP A 457 2.61 23.69 10.35
CA ASP A 457 3.57 24.11 9.32
C ASP A 457 2.94 24.31 7.92
N TRP A 458 1.64 24.05 7.77
CA TRP A 458 0.91 24.21 6.51
C TRP A 458 0.30 25.62 6.36
N GLN A 459 0.21 26.37 7.46
CA GLN A 459 -0.45 27.69 7.52
C GLN A 459 0.29 28.79 6.75
#